data_AF-A0A962YUC8-F1
#
_entry.id   AF-A0A962YUC8-F1
#
_cell.length_a   1.000
_cell.length_b   1.000
_cell.length_c   1.000
_cell.angle_alpha   90.00
_cell.angle_beta   90.00
_cell.angle_gamma   90.00
#
_symmetry.space_group_name_H-M   'P 1'
#
loop_
_entity.id
_entity.type
_entity.pdbx_description
1 polymer ?
#
loop_
_entity_poly.entity_id
_entity_poly.type
_entity_poly.pdbx_seq_one_letter_code
_entity_poly.pdbx_strand_id
1 'polypeptide(L)'
;MKNITVSLDDETYRRARIKAAERNSSVSALVKGFLLQLTAEESGFERRRRLQRETLAAILASQTFRAADRLSRDEIHERDALS
;
A
#
# COMPACT_ATOMS: atom_id res chain seq x y z
N MET A 1 25.94 -2.79 -16.40
CA MET A 1 25.30 -3.40 -15.21
C MET A 1 26.01 -2.87 -13.98
N LYS A 2 25.30 -2.49 -12.92
CA LYS A 2 25.92 -2.11 -11.64
C LYS A 2 25.90 -3.32 -10.70
N ASN A 3 27.00 -3.55 -10.00
CA ASN A 3 27.12 -4.65 -9.03
C ASN A 3 26.99 -4.08 -7.60
N ILE A 4 26.36 -4.85 -6.72
CA ILE A 4 26.19 -4.50 -5.31
C ILE A 4 26.75 -5.67 -4.49
N THR A 5 27.60 -5.36 -3.51
CA THR A 5 28.08 -6.34 -2.54
C THR A 5 27.23 -6.24 -1.28
N VAL A 6 26.71 -7.37 -0.80
CA VAL A 6 25.88 -7.45 0.40
C VAL A 6 26.48 -8.51 1.32
N SER A 7 26.76 -8.14 2.56
CA SER A 7 27.17 -9.09 3.60
C SER A 7 25.93 -9.73 4.22
N LEU A 8 25.93 -11.06 4.30
CA LEU A 8 24.87 -11.85 4.92
C LEU A 8 25.50 -12.78 5.95
N ASP A 9 24.78 -13.08 7.04
CA ASP A 9 25.17 -14.16 7.93
C ASP A 9 24.98 -15.52 7.26
N ASP A 10 25.72 -16.52 7.73
CA ASP A 10 25.77 -17.86 7.14
C ASP A 10 24.38 -18.53 7.11
N GLU A 11 23.56 -18.31 8.14
CA GLU A 11 22.23 -18.91 8.24
C GLU A 11 21.27 -18.30 7.22
N THR A 12 21.25 -16.96 7.11
CA THR A 12 20.48 -16.25 6.08
C THR A 12 20.91 -16.68 4.68
N TYR A 13 22.22 -16.79 4.41
CA TYR A 13 22.72 -17.24 3.11
C TYR A 13 22.29 -18.70 2.81
N ARG A 14 22.37 -19.59 3.80
CA ARG A 14 21.95 -20.99 3.66
C ARG A 14 20.46 -21.09 3.33
N ARG A 15 19.60 -20.40 4.09
CA ARG A 15 18.15 -20.39 3.87
C ARG A 15 17.80 -19.79 2.51
N ALA A 16 18.45 -18.70 2.12
CA ALA A 16 18.26 -18.09 0.81
C ALA A 16 18.63 -19.06 -0.33
N ARG A 17 19.72 -19.82 -0.20
CA ARG A 17 20.11 -20.84 -1.19
C ARG A 17 19.09 -21.96 -1.31
N ILE A 18 18.61 -22.50 -0.18
CA ILE A 18 17.57 -23.53 -0.18
C ILE A 18 16.33 -23.00 -0.89
N LYS A 19 15.90 -21.78 -0.57
CA LYS A 19 14.70 -21.18 -1.16
C LYS A 19 14.86 -20.88 -2.65
N ALA A 20 16.07 -20.52 -3.08
CA ALA A 20 16.38 -20.33 -4.49
C ALA A 20 16.30 -21.66 -5.25
N ALA A 21 16.87 -22.74 -4.69
CA ALA A 21 16.84 -24.07 -5.29
C ALA A 21 15.40 -24.61 -5.40
N GLU A 22 14.58 -24.47 -4.36
CA GLU A 22 13.15 -24.84 -4.39
C GLU A 22 12.38 -24.17 -5.55
N ARG A 23 12.82 -22.97 -5.95
CA ARG A 23 12.18 -22.17 -7.01
C ARG A 23 12.88 -22.29 -8.36
N ASN A 24 13.82 -23.24 -8.52
CA ASN A 24 14.68 -23.36 -9.70
C ASN A 24 15.33 -22.02 -10.11
N SER A 25 15.81 -21.28 -9.11
CA SER A 25 16.32 -19.91 -9.26
C SER A 25 17.66 -19.72 -8.52
N SER A 26 18.23 -18.52 -8.62
CA SER A 26 19.46 -18.14 -7.91
C SER A 26 19.18 -17.10 -6.83
N VAL A 27 20.07 -17.00 -5.84
CA VAL A 27 19.98 -15.98 -4.79
C VAL A 27 19.98 -14.57 -5.40
N SER A 28 20.82 -14.31 -6.41
CA SER A 28 20.83 -13.03 -7.12
C SER A 28 19.51 -12.72 -7.83
N ALA A 29 18.84 -13.73 -8.38
CA ALA A 29 17.52 -13.56 -9.00
C ALA A 29 16.44 -13.26 -7.95
N LEU A 30 16.48 -13.88 -6.77
CA LEU A 30 15.61 -13.54 -5.64
C LEU A 30 15.82 -12.09 -5.18
N VAL A 31 17.08 -11.67 -5.02
CA VAL A 31 17.42 -10.30 -4.62
C VAL A 31 16.92 -9.29 -5.67
N LYS A 32 17.12 -9.59 -6.96
CA LYS A 32 16.58 -8.76 -8.04
C LYS A 32 15.06 -8.65 -7.99
N GLY A 33 14.37 -9.77 -7.80
CA GLY A 33 12.91 -9.81 -7.68
C GLY A 33 12.41 -8.98 -6.49
N PHE A 34 13.05 -9.11 -5.34
CA PHE A 34 12.73 -8.35 -4.14
C PHE A 34 12.91 -6.84 -4.35
N LEU A 35 14.03 -6.41 -4.93
CA LEU A 35 14.28 -4.99 -5.21
C LEU A 35 13.25 -4.42 -6.20
N LEU A 36 12.88 -5.20 -7.23
CA LEU A 36 11.83 -4.79 -8.16
C LEU A 36 10.47 -4.66 -7.46
N GLN A 37 10.09 -5.62 -6.62
CA GLN A 37 8.86 -5.53 -5.84
C GLN A 37 8.86 -4.32 -4.90
N LEU A 38 9.97 -4.05 -4.23
CA LEU A 38 10.09 -2.91 -3.31
C LEU A 38 9.83 -1.58 -4.03
N THR A 39 10.45 -1.38 -5.20
CA THR A 39 10.22 -0.18 -6.02
C THR A 39 8.82 -0.13 -6.64
N ALA A 40 8.25 -1.29 -6.98
CA ALA A 40 6.90 -1.37 -7.52
C ALA A 40 5.83 -1.06 -6.46
N GLU A 41 6.00 -1.53 -5.22
CA GLU A 41 5.08 -1.22 -4.12
C GLU A 41 5.07 0.27 -3.79
N GLU A 42 6.21 0.93 -3.80
CA GLU A 42 6.33 2.38 -3.62
C GLU A 42 5.55 3.12 -4.72
N SER A 43 5.71 2.69 -5.98
CA SER A 43 4.94 3.23 -7.12
C SER A 43 3.43 2.95 -7.01
N GLY A 44 3.05 1.78 -6.49
CA GLY A 44 1.66 1.36 -6.31
C GLY A 44 0.98 2.10 -5.15
N PHE A 45 1.71 2.34 -4.07
CA PHE A 45 1.25 3.15 -2.95
C PHE A 45 1.03 4.60 -3.38
N GLU A 46 2.00 5.22 -4.06
CA GLU A 46 1.85 6.58 -4.61
C GLU A 46 0.70 6.67 -5.62
N ARG A 47 0.56 5.67 -6.50
CA ARG A 47 -0.57 5.60 -7.44
C ARG A 47 -1.91 5.49 -6.72
N ARG A 48 -2.02 4.65 -5.69
CA ARG A 48 -3.24 4.53 -4.87
C ARG A 48 -3.56 5.83 -4.13
N ARG A 49 -2.53 6.48 -3.56
CA ARG A 49 -2.68 7.77 -2.86
C ARG A 49 -3.13 8.87 -3.82
N ARG A 50 -2.66 8.87 -5.06
CA ARG A 50 -3.14 9.78 -6.11
C ARG A 50 -4.60 9.50 -6.46
N LEU A 51 -4.95 8.25 -6.73
CA LEU A 51 -6.32 7.86 -7.07
C LEU A 51 -7.31 8.22 -5.95
N GLN A 52 -6.94 8.01 -4.70
CA GLN A 52 -7.76 8.41 -3.55
C GLN A 52 -8.01 9.92 -3.52
N ARG A 53 -6.97 10.74 -3.74
CA ARG A 53 -7.10 12.20 -3.79
C ARG A 53 -8.00 12.66 -4.93
N GLU A 54 -7.84 12.07 -6.11
CA GLU A 54 -8.67 12.37 -7.29
C GLU A 54 -10.14 12.00 -7.05
N THR A 55 -10.41 10.82 -6.48
CA THR A 55 -11.77 10.39 -6.14
C THR A 55 -12.41 11.29 -5.08
N LEU A 56 -11.70 11.64 -4.01
CA LEU A 56 -12.22 12.55 -2.98
C LEU A 56 -12.50 13.95 -3.56
N ALA A 57 -11.60 14.46 -4.41
CA ALA A 57 -11.80 15.74 -5.08
C ALA A 57 -13.04 15.70 -5.99
N ALA A 58 -13.25 14.61 -6.73
CA ALA A 58 -14.43 14.43 -7.57
C ALA A 58 -15.74 14.40 -6.75
N ILE A 59 -15.75 13.70 -5.62
CA ILE A 59 -16.92 13.64 -4.71
C ILE A 59 -17.22 15.02 -4.11
N LEU A 60 -16.20 15.75 -3.66
CA LEU A 60 -16.38 17.09 -3.10
C LEU A 60 -16.83 18.08 -4.18
N ALA A 61 -16.29 17.98 -5.40
CA ALA A 61 -16.65 18.84 -6.52
C ALA A 61 -18.06 18.56 -7.07
N SER A 62 -18.55 17.32 -7.00
CA SER A 62 -19.86 16.97 -7.55
C SER A 62 -21.04 17.57 -6.78
N GLN A 63 -20.82 18.11 -5.57
CA GLN A 63 -21.82 18.69 -4.66
C GLN A 63 -23.08 17.82 -4.41
N THR A 64 -23.07 16.57 -4.88
CA THR A 64 -24.22 15.66 -4.88
C THR A 64 -24.34 14.91 -3.56
N PHE A 65 -23.27 14.91 -2.77
CA PHE A 65 -23.22 14.31 -1.45
C PHE A 65 -23.05 15.40 -0.40
N ARG A 66 -24.12 15.78 0.28
CA ARG A 66 -24.06 16.58 1.50
C ARG A 66 -24.44 15.69 2.67
N ALA A 67 -23.55 15.58 3.65
CA ALA A 67 -23.83 14.79 4.86
C ALA A 67 -25.10 15.28 5.61
N ALA A 68 -25.44 16.57 5.44
CA ALA A 68 -26.66 17.19 5.94
C ALA A 68 -27.95 16.63 5.31
N ASP A 69 -27.89 16.00 4.12
CA ASP A 69 -29.06 15.39 3.49
C ASP A 69 -29.44 14.04 4.14
N ARG A 70 -28.57 13.48 4.98
CA ARG A 70 -28.76 12.17 5.63
C ARG A 70 -29.38 12.26 7.03
N LEU A 71 -29.31 13.43 7.65
CA LEU A 71 -29.82 13.70 8.99
C LEU A 71 -30.55 15.03 8.93
N SER A 72 -31.87 14.99 9.13
CA SER A 72 -32.64 16.19 9.36
C SER A 72 -32.15 16.89 10.64
N ARG A 73 -32.33 18.21 10.70
CA ARG A 73 -31.91 19.02 11.84
C ARG A 73 -32.48 18.51 13.18
N ASP A 74 -33.66 17.91 13.14
CA ASP A 74 -34.36 17.38 14.31
C ASP A 74 -33.71 16.08 14.83
N GLU A 75 -33.26 15.20 13.93
CA GLU A 75 -32.54 13.95 14.29
C GLU A 75 -31.15 14.21 14.92
N ILE A 76 -30.55 15.39 14.64
CA ILE A 76 -29.31 15.82 15.28
C ILE A 76 -29.55 16.22 16.75
N HIS A 77 -30.69 16.85 17.03
CA HIS A 77 -31.05 17.32 18.37
C HIS A 77 -31.59 16.21 19.30
N GLU A 78 -32.07 15.10 18.77
CA GLU A 78 -32.48 13.93 19.57
C GLU A 78 -31.30 13.28 20.33
N ARG A 79 -30.06 13.43 19.84
CA ARG A 79 -28.88 12.84 20.49
C ARG A 79 -28.44 13.55 21.77
N ASP A 80 -28.86 14.79 21.97
CA ASP A 80 -28.59 15.57 23.19
C ASP A 80 -29.75 15.51 24.20
N ALA A 81 -30.89 14.90 23.85
CA ALA A 81 -32.07 14.79 24.73
C ALA A 81 -31.96 13.68 25.80
N LEU A 82 -30.83 12.97 25.87
CA LEU A 82 -30.51 11.92 26.85
C LEU A 82 -29.26 12.28 27.69
N SER A 83 -29.20 13.50 28.22
CA SER A 83 -28.25 13.88 29.28
C SER A 83 -28.94 14.21 30.60
#